data_AF-A0A251PGL0-F1
#
_entry.id   AF-A0A251PGL0-F1
#
_cell.length_a   1.000
_cell.length_b   1.000
_cell.length_c   1.000
_cell.angle_alpha   90.00
_cell.angle_beta   90.00
_cell.angle_gamma   90.00
#
_symmetry.space_group_name_H-M   'P 1'
#
loop_
_entity.id
_entity.type
_entity.pdbx_description
1 polymer ?
#
loop_
_entity_poly.entity_id
_entity_poly.type
_entity_poly.pdbx_seq_one_letter_code
_entity_poly.pdbx_strand_id
1 'polypeptide(L)'
;MHQPRTSQPHHRSITVAPLPLSIWSSHSPSCAYIYIYIYISPTPTPTPTPTLQERHFGIFTNTSCVLVSSLSLSLSLSLSLSNLSRLMRTQVEERFSEFFEKWVCQLEQLQQQLLKLSEETLQNEVELQALVSKVTYLHKEYYTVKWAAAREDVLAFFCPVWSSPLENAYNWVTGWKPSMLFQLIGSLRKTRLVNMSEEQLKKIEVLRLKMRYEEEKVEREMERQQVAMADRRMVELARLASRVRNGGEVVEVEVEGLVDMALKVMLSGLERVMKAADCVRLKTLKGVLDVLSPLQCVEFLAATCMVQIRLRQWGRKKCDQNALLNH
;
A
#
# COMPACT_ATOMS: atom_id res chain seq x y z
N MET A 1 23.58 58.67 19.40
CA MET A 1 23.58 57.89 18.15
C MET A 1 22.99 56.51 18.42
N HIS A 2 22.23 55.99 17.46
CA HIS A 2 21.67 54.63 17.34
C HIS A 2 20.29 54.34 17.94
N GLN A 3 19.31 54.38 17.03
CA GLN A 3 18.01 53.71 17.09
C GLN A 3 18.16 52.18 17.17
N PRO A 4 17.18 51.45 17.74
CA PRO A 4 17.07 50.00 17.59
C PRO A 4 16.37 49.63 16.28
N ARG A 5 17.01 48.78 15.46
CA ARG A 5 16.44 48.21 14.23
C ARG A 5 15.35 47.18 14.57
N THR A 6 14.17 47.41 14.00
CA THR A 6 13.10 46.43 13.84
C THR A 6 13.50 45.37 12.82
N SER A 7 13.36 44.09 13.17
CA SER A 7 13.52 42.95 12.26
C SER A 7 12.15 42.55 11.68
N GLN A 8 11.93 42.86 10.40
CA GLN A 8 10.84 42.29 9.59
C GLN A 8 11.22 40.87 9.10
N PRO A 9 10.25 39.96 8.91
CA PRO A 9 10.51 38.63 8.35
C PRO A 9 10.63 38.71 6.82
N HIS A 10 11.73 38.19 6.27
CA HIS A 10 11.93 38.07 4.81
C HIS A 10 10.99 37.02 4.21
N HIS A 11 10.02 37.47 3.41
CA HIS A 11 9.36 36.63 2.40
C HIS A 11 10.41 36.15 1.37
N ARG A 12 10.55 34.84 1.18
CA ARG A 12 11.29 34.28 0.03
C ARG A 12 10.32 34.07 -1.13
N SER A 13 10.45 34.87 -2.16
CA SER A 13 9.83 34.67 -3.47
C SER A 13 10.53 33.52 -4.20
N ILE A 14 9.75 32.61 -4.78
CA ILE A 14 10.21 31.52 -5.64
C ILE A 14 10.21 32.03 -7.08
N THR A 15 11.39 32.13 -7.71
CA THR A 15 11.51 32.45 -9.14
C THR A 15 11.80 31.17 -9.91
N VAL A 16 10.94 30.82 -10.87
CA VAL A 16 11.12 29.69 -11.79
C VAL A 16 11.71 30.25 -13.09
N ALA A 17 12.91 29.80 -13.47
CA ALA A 17 13.50 30.10 -14.77
C ALA A 17 13.45 28.85 -15.67
N PRO A 18 12.91 28.93 -16.90
CA PRO A 18 12.91 27.81 -17.84
C PRO A 18 14.19 27.80 -18.70
N LEU A 19 14.79 26.64 -18.90
CA LEU A 19 15.86 26.39 -19.88
C LEU A 19 15.51 25.12 -20.70
N PRO A 20 16.03 24.97 -21.92
CA PRO A 20 15.19 24.79 -23.11
C PRO A 20 15.00 23.34 -23.56
N LEU A 21 13.82 23.14 -24.17
CA LEU A 21 13.36 21.93 -24.85
C LEU A 21 14.15 21.68 -26.14
N SER A 22 15.20 20.86 -26.06
CA SER A 22 15.71 20.15 -27.22
C SER A 22 16.54 18.96 -26.77
N ILE A 23 16.00 17.76 -26.99
CA ILE A 23 16.64 16.43 -27.24
C ILE A 23 15.59 15.35 -26.92
N TRP A 24 14.36 15.43 -27.44
CA TRP A 24 13.47 14.26 -27.51
C TRP A 24 12.66 14.37 -28.80
N SER A 25 13.26 13.91 -29.90
CA SER A 25 12.52 13.62 -31.13
C SER A 25 12.50 12.10 -31.30
N SER A 26 11.29 11.56 -31.19
CA SER A 26 10.71 10.51 -32.04
C SER A 26 10.16 9.25 -31.30
N HIS A 27 8.84 9.10 -31.46
CA HIS A 27 7.96 7.94 -31.27
C HIS A 27 7.18 7.74 -29.94
N SER A 28 5.89 8.10 -30.06
CA SER A 28 4.67 7.70 -29.31
C SER A 28 4.35 8.37 -27.95
N PRO A 29 3.22 9.11 -27.82
CA PRO A 29 2.86 9.88 -26.63
C PRO A 29 1.88 9.10 -25.75
N SER A 30 2.36 8.34 -24.76
CA SER A 30 1.50 7.76 -23.71
C SER A 30 2.32 7.41 -22.48
N CYS A 31 2.99 8.39 -21.87
CA CYS A 31 3.43 8.39 -20.47
C CYS A 31 4.29 9.63 -20.21
N ALA A 32 3.64 10.77 -19.96
CA ALA A 32 4.31 11.93 -19.37
C ALA A 32 3.76 12.12 -17.96
N TYR A 33 4.35 11.44 -16.98
CA TYR A 33 4.07 11.73 -15.57
C TYR A 33 4.98 12.87 -15.11
N ILE A 34 4.35 13.98 -14.73
CA ILE A 34 4.98 15.19 -14.20
C ILE A 34 5.55 14.87 -12.81
N TYR A 35 6.87 14.97 -12.66
CA TYR A 35 7.54 14.93 -11.36
C TYR A 35 7.60 16.33 -10.77
N ILE A 36 7.06 16.52 -9.56
CA ILE A 36 7.31 17.73 -8.75
C ILE A 36 8.37 17.37 -7.70
N TYR A 37 9.61 17.79 -7.92
CA TYR A 37 10.66 17.79 -6.90
C TYR A 37 10.71 19.18 -6.23
N ILE A 38 10.49 19.24 -4.92
CA ILE A 38 10.82 20.44 -4.12
C ILE A 38 12.27 20.30 -3.68
N TYR A 39 13.18 21.00 -4.36
CA TYR A 39 14.59 21.11 -3.97
C TYR A 39 14.75 22.28 -2.99
N ILE A 40 15.20 22.01 -1.77
CA ILE A 40 15.67 23.04 -0.84
C ILE A 40 17.20 23.07 -0.95
N SER A 41 17.75 24.01 -1.70
CA SER A 41 19.21 24.19 -1.82
C SER A 41 19.80 24.91 -0.60
N PRO A 42 20.94 24.45 -0.04
CA PRO A 42 21.82 25.26 0.78
C PRO A 42 22.69 26.18 -0.10
N THR A 43 22.98 27.38 0.40
CA THR A 43 23.70 28.50 -0.24
C THR A 43 25.12 28.17 -0.71
N PRO A 44 25.68 28.86 -1.74
CA PRO A 44 27.01 28.60 -2.26
C PRO A 44 28.08 29.55 -1.68
N THR A 45 29.29 29.03 -1.43
CA THR A 45 30.53 29.82 -1.38
C THR A 45 31.67 29.03 -2.04
N PRO A 46 32.70 29.71 -2.60
CA PRO A 46 33.34 29.30 -3.84
C PRO A 46 34.60 28.43 -3.68
N THR A 47 34.90 27.74 -4.78
CA THR A 47 36.04 26.85 -5.11
C THR A 47 37.44 27.48 -4.92
N PRO A 48 38.52 26.67 -4.88
CA PRO A 48 39.22 26.33 -6.12
C PRO A 48 39.64 24.83 -6.25
N THR A 49 39.65 24.34 -7.50
CA THR A 49 40.30 23.12 -8.04
C THR A 49 41.77 22.95 -7.63
N PRO A 50 42.44 21.76 -7.74
CA PRO A 50 42.30 20.73 -8.79
C PRO A 50 42.52 19.25 -8.38
N THR A 51 42.47 18.39 -9.41
CA THR A 51 43.14 17.08 -9.64
C THR A 51 42.31 15.78 -9.67
N LEU A 52 42.51 15.07 -10.79
CA LEU A 52 42.02 13.73 -11.11
C LEU A 52 42.40 12.71 -10.04
N GLN A 53 41.39 12.07 -9.45
CA GLN A 53 41.48 10.65 -9.12
C GLN A 53 40.07 10.06 -9.10
N GLU A 54 39.79 9.20 -10.08
CA GLU A 54 38.59 8.38 -10.14
C GLU A 54 38.36 7.66 -8.82
N ARG A 55 37.23 7.92 -8.18
CA ARG A 55 36.82 7.25 -6.95
C ARG A 55 35.32 6.97 -6.96
N HIS A 56 35.04 5.68 -6.79
CA HIS A 56 33.81 5.08 -6.30
C HIS A 56 32.57 5.15 -7.20
N PHE A 57 32.43 4.09 -8.01
CA PHE A 57 31.15 3.45 -8.28
C PHE A 57 30.46 3.10 -6.94
N GLY A 58 29.70 4.04 -6.40
CA GLY A 58 28.77 3.82 -5.31
C GLY A 58 27.46 3.28 -5.87
N ILE A 59 27.33 1.95 -5.85
CA ILE A 59 26.10 1.23 -6.15
C ILE A 59 25.01 1.67 -5.14
N PHE A 60 24.19 2.66 -5.51
CA PHE A 60 22.92 2.94 -4.84
C PHE A 60 21.81 2.14 -5.54
N THR A 61 21.83 0.81 -5.36
CA THR A 61 20.76 -0.09 -5.80
C THR A 61 20.15 -0.78 -4.59
N ASN A 62 18.87 -0.50 -4.30
CA ASN A 62 17.85 -1.56 -4.20
C ASN A 62 16.50 -1.06 -3.67
N THR A 63 16.45 -0.10 -2.75
CA THR A 63 15.18 0.20 -2.04
C THR A 63 14.22 1.08 -2.85
N SER A 64 14.72 2.05 -3.61
CA SER A 64 13.88 2.96 -4.40
C SER A 64 13.36 2.32 -5.69
N CYS A 65 14.13 1.43 -6.32
CA CYS A 65 13.70 0.76 -7.56
C CYS A 65 12.60 -0.27 -7.33
N VAL A 66 12.61 -0.99 -6.19
CA VAL A 66 11.60 -2.02 -5.87
C VAL A 66 10.24 -1.42 -5.52
N LEU A 67 10.21 -0.24 -4.88
CA LEU A 67 8.96 0.47 -4.61
C LEU A 67 8.33 1.02 -5.91
N VAL A 68 9.16 1.51 -6.84
CA VAL A 68 8.69 2.04 -8.13
C VAL A 68 8.17 0.91 -9.02
N SER A 69 8.82 -0.26 -9.05
CA SER A 69 8.31 -1.40 -9.82
C SER A 69 7.05 -2.00 -9.18
N SER A 70 6.97 -2.13 -7.86
CA SER A 70 5.76 -2.64 -7.18
C SER A 70 4.54 -1.72 -7.36
N LEU A 71 4.71 -0.39 -7.21
CA LEU A 71 3.63 0.58 -7.44
C LEU A 71 3.24 0.63 -8.92
N SER A 72 4.20 0.65 -9.85
CA SER A 72 3.98 0.66 -11.30
C SER A 72 3.28 -0.61 -11.80
N LEU A 73 3.65 -1.78 -11.27
CA LEU A 73 3.03 -3.06 -11.59
C LEU A 73 1.64 -3.20 -10.95
N SER A 74 1.44 -2.67 -9.73
CA SER A 74 0.10 -2.63 -9.10
C SER A 74 -0.85 -1.72 -9.87
N LEU A 75 -0.39 -0.56 -10.36
CA LEU A 75 -1.19 0.37 -11.18
C LEU A 75 -1.47 -0.22 -12.56
N SER A 76 -0.48 -0.87 -13.16
CA SER A 76 -0.63 -1.51 -14.47
C SER A 76 -1.62 -2.68 -14.40
N LEU A 77 -1.59 -3.46 -13.31
CA LEU A 77 -2.58 -4.51 -13.06
C LEU A 77 -3.95 -3.91 -12.72
N SER A 78 -4.02 -2.85 -11.92
CA SER A 78 -5.31 -2.19 -11.62
C SER A 78 -5.95 -1.62 -12.88
N LEU A 79 -5.16 -1.06 -13.80
CA LEU A 79 -5.61 -0.58 -15.12
C LEU A 79 -6.03 -1.74 -16.05
N SER A 80 -5.28 -2.85 -16.05
CA SER A 80 -5.63 -4.04 -16.85
C SER A 80 -6.89 -4.75 -16.32
N LEU A 81 -7.07 -4.79 -15.00
CA LEU A 81 -8.23 -5.37 -14.33
C LEU A 81 -9.45 -4.45 -14.38
N SER A 82 -9.28 -3.13 -14.27
CA SER A 82 -10.38 -2.16 -14.44
C SER A 82 -10.96 -2.19 -15.85
N ASN A 83 -10.13 -2.49 -16.85
CA ASN A 83 -10.58 -2.69 -18.22
C ASN A 83 -11.34 -4.01 -18.41
N LEU A 84 -11.07 -5.02 -17.58
CA LEU A 84 -11.82 -6.28 -17.55
C LEU A 84 -13.13 -6.19 -16.75
N SER A 85 -13.19 -5.33 -15.72
CA SER A 85 -14.30 -5.24 -14.77
C SER A 85 -15.39 -4.23 -15.16
N ARG A 86 -15.39 -3.70 -16.39
CA ARG A 86 -16.29 -2.61 -16.79
C ARG A 86 -17.61 -3.12 -17.36
N LEU A 87 -18.45 -3.72 -16.51
CA LEU A 87 -19.92 -3.70 -16.65
C LEU A 87 -20.57 -4.16 -15.32
N MET A 88 -21.16 -3.20 -14.57
CA MET A 88 -21.86 -3.37 -13.29
C MET A 88 -20.99 -3.74 -12.06
N ARG A 89 -21.33 -3.17 -10.89
CA ARG A 89 -20.73 -3.60 -9.62
C ARG A 89 -21.08 -5.05 -9.37
N THR A 90 -20.10 -5.84 -8.94
CA THR A 90 -20.38 -7.25 -8.64
C THR A 90 -21.15 -7.37 -7.33
N GLN A 91 -21.94 -8.43 -7.17
CA GLN A 91 -22.65 -8.68 -5.91
C GLN A 91 -21.67 -8.83 -4.73
N VAL A 92 -20.44 -9.28 -4.99
CA VAL A 92 -19.37 -9.32 -3.97
C VAL A 92 -18.93 -7.91 -3.60
N GLU A 93 -18.74 -7.02 -4.58
CA GLU A 93 -18.38 -5.63 -4.32
C GLU A 93 -19.41 -4.91 -3.47
N GLU A 94 -20.71 -5.05 -3.76
CA GLU A 94 -21.78 -4.41 -2.99
C GLU A 94 -21.82 -4.92 -1.55
N ARG A 95 -21.90 -6.25 -1.36
CA ARG A 95 -21.93 -6.88 -0.03
C ARG A 95 -20.70 -6.53 0.80
N PHE A 96 -19.51 -6.59 0.19
CA PHE A 96 -18.28 -6.30 0.91
C PHE A 96 -18.12 -4.81 1.19
N SER A 97 -18.61 -3.92 0.32
CA SER A 97 -18.65 -2.47 0.59
C SER A 97 -19.46 -2.17 1.84
N GLU A 98 -20.69 -2.72 1.95
CA GLU A 98 -21.54 -2.53 3.13
C GLU A 98 -20.91 -3.09 4.40
N PHE A 99 -20.31 -4.29 4.31
CA PHE A 99 -19.57 -4.89 5.42
C PHE A 99 -18.39 -3.99 5.83
N PHE A 100 -17.62 -3.48 4.87
CA PHE A 100 -16.44 -2.67 5.13
C PHE A 100 -16.79 -1.37 5.86
N GLU A 101 -17.87 -0.68 5.46
CA GLU A 101 -18.30 0.54 6.15
C GLU A 101 -18.71 0.25 7.60
N LYS A 102 -19.46 -0.85 7.84
CA LYS A 102 -19.82 -1.27 9.22
C LYS A 102 -18.57 -1.60 10.04
N TRP A 103 -17.62 -2.30 9.43
CA TRP A 103 -16.35 -2.65 10.06
C TRP A 103 -15.54 -1.41 10.44
N VAL A 104 -15.46 -0.40 9.56
CA VAL A 104 -14.78 0.88 9.84
C VAL A 104 -15.46 1.61 11.01
N CYS A 105 -16.80 1.66 11.07
CA CYS A 105 -17.50 2.27 12.20
C CYS A 105 -17.17 1.58 13.53
N GLN A 106 -17.10 0.24 13.54
CA GLN A 106 -16.70 -0.51 14.74
C GLN A 106 -15.23 -0.25 15.10
N LEU A 107 -14.35 -0.13 14.10
CA LEU A 107 -12.94 0.22 14.31
C LEU A 107 -12.80 1.60 14.96
N GLU A 108 -13.57 2.60 14.52
CA GLU A 108 -13.58 3.94 15.11
C GLU A 108 -14.05 3.93 16.57
N GLN A 109 -15.11 3.17 16.88
CA GLN A 109 -15.60 3.02 18.26
C GLN A 109 -14.57 2.36 19.18
N LEU A 110 -13.94 1.27 18.72
CA LEU A 110 -12.88 0.61 19.48
C LEU A 110 -11.64 1.50 19.62
N GLN A 111 -11.31 2.29 18.60
CA GLN A 111 -10.20 3.23 18.64
C GLN A 111 -10.40 4.30 19.72
N GLN A 112 -11.61 4.84 19.87
CA GLN A 112 -11.96 5.78 20.93
C GLN A 112 -11.84 5.15 22.32
N GLN A 113 -12.31 3.91 22.47
CA GLN A 113 -12.16 3.15 23.72
C GLN A 113 -10.69 2.91 24.06
N LEU A 114 -9.86 2.56 23.07
CA LEU A 114 -8.42 2.35 23.26
C LEU A 114 -7.72 3.63 23.71
N LEU A 115 -8.05 4.78 23.11
CA LEU A 115 -7.48 6.06 23.52
C LEU A 115 -7.87 6.42 24.95
N LYS A 116 -9.16 6.31 25.29
CA LYS A 116 -9.65 6.62 26.63
C LYS A 116 -8.93 5.78 27.68
N LEU A 117 -8.89 4.46 27.48
CA LEU A 117 -8.27 3.52 28.41
C LEU A 117 -6.75 3.72 28.53
N SER A 118 -6.09 4.21 27.47
CA SER A 118 -4.65 4.53 27.50
C SER A 118 -4.32 5.78 28.35
N GLU A 119 -5.28 6.68 28.52
CA GLU A 119 -5.09 7.96 29.22
C GLU A 119 -5.52 7.89 30.70
N GLU A 120 -6.16 6.80 31.13
CA GLU A 120 -6.59 6.59 32.51
C GLU A 120 -5.39 6.38 33.45
N THR A 121 -5.43 7.00 34.63
CA THR A 121 -4.32 6.97 35.60
C THR A 121 -4.16 5.62 36.29
N LEU A 122 -5.24 4.85 36.43
CA LEU A 122 -5.26 3.53 37.05
C LEU A 122 -5.77 2.52 36.02
N GLN A 123 -4.85 1.93 35.26
CA GLN A 123 -5.25 0.95 34.25
C GLN A 123 -5.54 -0.41 34.88
N ASN A 124 -6.74 -0.92 34.66
CA ASN A 124 -7.11 -2.29 35.01
C ASN A 124 -6.62 -3.26 33.92
N GLU A 125 -5.71 -4.16 34.27
CA GLU A 125 -5.11 -5.11 33.32
C GLU A 125 -6.16 -6.00 32.64
N VAL A 126 -7.22 -6.38 33.35
CA VAL A 126 -8.32 -7.19 32.80
C VAL A 126 -9.06 -6.44 31.70
N GLU A 127 -9.28 -5.14 31.89
CA GLU A 127 -9.96 -4.28 30.91
C GLU A 127 -9.07 -4.03 29.69
N LEU A 128 -7.76 -3.82 29.89
CA LEU A 128 -6.78 -3.70 28.80
C LEU A 128 -6.82 -4.96 27.92
N GLN A 129 -6.72 -6.15 28.53
CA GLN A 129 -6.73 -7.43 27.82
C GLN A 129 -8.07 -7.68 27.11
N ALA A 130 -9.20 -7.35 27.74
CA ALA A 130 -10.52 -7.48 27.13
C ALA A 130 -10.64 -6.59 25.88
N LEU A 131 -10.11 -5.37 25.92
CA LEU A 131 -10.16 -4.46 24.78
C LEU A 131 -9.23 -4.89 23.64
N VAL A 132 -8.02 -5.36 23.95
CA VAL A 132 -7.12 -5.99 22.96
C VAL A 132 -7.80 -7.19 22.30
N SER A 133 -8.52 -8.00 23.07
CA SER A 133 -9.27 -9.16 22.56
C SER A 133 -10.41 -8.74 21.62
N LYS A 134 -11.13 -7.65 21.91
CA LYS A 134 -12.17 -7.11 21.02
C LYS A 134 -11.59 -6.65 19.68
N VAL A 135 -10.48 -5.92 19.70
CA VAL A 135 -9.84 -5.40 18.48
C VAL A 135 -9.26 -6.53 17.63
N THR A 136 -8.64 -7.53 18.26
CA THR A 136 -8.12 -8.71 17.54
C THR A 136 -9.25 -9.55 16.95
N TYR A 137 -10.38 -9.68 17.66
CA TYR A 137 -11.59 -10.30 17.12
C TYR A 137 -12.13 -9.55 15.89
N LEU A 138 -12.21 -8.22 15.95
CA LEU A 138 -12.65 -7.39 14.83
C LEU A 138 -11.77 -7.58 13.58
N HIS A 139 -10.45 -7.71 13.75
CA HIS A 139 -9.55 -8.02 12.63
C HIS A 139 -9.75 -9.45 12.11
N LYS A 140 -9.95 -10.43 13.00
CA LYS A 140 -10.23 -11.82 12.61
C LYS A 140 -11.52 -11.92 11.78
N GLU A 141 -12.56 -11.20 12.19
CA GLU A 141 -13.82 -11.13 11.46
C GLU A 141 -13.61 -10.56 10.04
N TYR A 142 -12.89 -9.43 9.93
CA TYR A 142 -12.55 -8.83 8.63
C TYR A 142 -11.93 -9.83 7.66
N TYR A 143 -10.87 -10.53 8.07
CA TYR A 143 -10.21 -11.47 7.16
C TYR A 143 -11.05 -12.72 6.89
N THR A 144 -11.88 -13.15 7.84
CA THR A 144 -12.80 -14.28 7.64
C THR A 144 -13.81 -13.94 6.53
N VAL A 145 -14.44 -12.76 6.61
CA VAL A 145 -15.40 -12.29 5.60
C VAL A 145 -14.70 -12.03 4.26
N LYS A 146 -13.53 -11.37 4.27
CA LYS A 146 -12.71 -11.11 3.08
C LYS A 146 -12.35 -12.40 2.34
N TRP A 147 -11.89 -13.43 3.06
CA TRP A 147 -11.50 -14.70 2.44
C TRP A 147 -12.68 -15.51 1.92
N ALA A 148 -13.87 -15.37 2.51
CA ALA A 148 -15.08 -15.98 1.98
C ALA A 148 -15.48 -15.30 0.66
N ALA A 149 -15.57 -13.97 0.66
CA ALA A 149 -15.93 -13.18 -0.51
C ALA A 149 -14.94 -13.34 -1.67
N ALA A 150 -13.63 -13.44 -1.39
CA ALA A 150 -12.62 -13.62 -2.43
C ALA A 150 -12.64 -14.98 -3.13
N ARG A 151 -13.33 -16.00 -2.56
CA ARG A 151 -13.59 -17.27 -3.27
C ARG A 151 -14.60 -17.08 -4.39
N GLU A 152 -15.49 -16.10 -4.25
CA GLU A 152 -16.52 -15.76 -5.24
C GLU A 152 -15.96 -14.78 -6.28
N ASP A 153 -15.29 -13.72 -5.82
CA ASP A 153 -14.68 -12.70 -6.68
C ASP A 153 -13.43 -12.12 -6.01
N VAL A 154 -12.25 -12.60 -6.42
CA VAL A 154 -10.97 -12.10 -5.91
C VAL A 154 -10.60 -10.74 -6.50
N LEU A 155 -11.08 -10.40 -7.70
CA LEU A 155 -10.67 -9.17 -8.40
C LEU A 155 -11.22 -7.93 -7.71
N ALA A 156 -12.40 -8.04 -7.10
CA ALA A 156 -12.99 -7.00 -6.24
C ALA A 156 -12.03 -6.49 -5.16
N PHE A 157 -11.06 -7.30 -4.71
CA PHE A 157 -10.11 -6.90 -3.65
C PHE A 157 -8.83 -6.26 -4.18
N PHE A 158 -8.49 -6.45 -5.45
CA PHE A 158 -7.34 -5.81 -6.10
C PHE A 158 -7.71 -4.42 -6.65
N CYS A 159 -8.98 -4.20 -6.97
CA CYS A 159 -9.52 -2.90 -7.37
C CYS A 159 -10.77 -2.52 -6.54
N PRO A 160 -10.63 -2.34 -5.21
CA PRO A 160 -11.78 -2.18 -4.33
C PRO A 160 -12.54 -0.87 -4.57
N VAL A 161 -13.83 -0.99 -4.89
CA VAL A 161 -14.73 0.15 -5.14
C VAL A 161 -15.10 0.93 -3.87
N TRP A 162 -14.95 0.31 -2.70
CA TRP A 162 -15.21 0.91 -1.38
C TRP A 162 -14.03 1.71 -0.80
N SER A 163 -12.95 1.83 -1.56
CA SER A 163 -11.68 2.43 -1.16
C SER A 163 -11.33 3.58 -2.08
N SER A 164 -10.88 4.70 -1.50
CA SER A 164 -10.44 5.86 -2.28
C SER A 164 -9.13 5.58 -3.04
N PRO A 165 -8.81 6.35 -4.11
CA PRO A 165 -7.52 6.24 -4.79
C PRO A 165 -6.32 6.41 -3.85
N LEU A 166 -6.46 7.26 -2.80
CA LEU A 166 -5.42 7.43 -1.79
C LEU A 166 -5.25 6.15 -0.96
N GLU A 167 -6.34 5.55 -0.47
CA GLU A 167 -6.27 4.27 0.25
C GLU A 167 -5.66 3.17 -0.62
N ASN A 168 -6.04 3.12 -1.90
CA ASN A 168 -5.51 2.16 -2.87
C ASN A 168 -4.01 2.34 -3.13
N ALA A 169 -3.51 3.57 -3.17
CA ALA A 169 -2.08 3.85 -3.33
C ALA A 169 -1.23 3.38 -2.14
N TYR A 170 -1.82 3.21 -0.96
CA TYR A 170 -1.15 2.68 0.23
C TYR A 170 -1.29 1.16 0.39
N ASN A 171 -2.06 0.50 -0.48
CA ASN A 171 -2.22 -0.95 -0.43
C ASN A 171 -0.99 -1.68 -0.97
N TRP A 172 -0.56 -2.68 -0.23
CA TRP A 172 0.36 -3.73 -0.65
C TRP A 172 -0.48 -4.99 -0.93
N VAL A 173 -0.55 -5.43 -2.18
CA VAL A 173 -1.47 -6.51 -2.62
C VAL A 173 -2.95 -6.06 -2.46
N THR A 174 -3.60 -6.33 -1.33
CA THR A 174 -5.01 -5.99 -1.06
C THR A 174 -5.24 -5.41 0.35
N GLY A 175 -4.22 -4.74 0.92
CA GLY A 175 -4.31 -4.11 2.25
C GLY A 175 -2.98 -3.51 2.70
N TRP A 176 -2.85 -3.10 3.96
CA TRP A 176 -1.63 -2.47 4.49
C TRP A 176 -0.37 -3.36 4.42
N LYS A 177 0.82 -2.76 4.30
CA LYS A 177 2.10 -3.49 4.30
C LYS A 177 2.60 -3.75 5.73
N PRO A 178 2.89 -5.01 6.13
CA PRO A 178 3.32 -5.33 7.49
C PRO A 178 4.52 -4.53 8.04
N SER A 179 5.47 -4.16 7.19
CA SER A 179 6.63 -3.34 7.51
C SER A 179 6.26 -1.98 8.13
N MET A 180 5.08 -1.45 7.80
CA MET A 180 4.58 -0.17 8.32
C MET A 180 4.33 -0.23 9.84
N LEU A 181 3.94 -1.39 10.39
CA LEU A 181 3.74 -1.52 11.84
C LEU A 181 5.06 -1.36 12.61
N PHE A 182 6.16 -1.88 12.07
CA PHE A 182 7.47 -1.72 12.69
C PHE A 182 7.98 -0.28 12.62
N GLN A 183 7.68 0.43 11.52
CA GLN A 183 7.93 1.87 11.44
C GLN A 183 7.10 2.64 12.47
N LEU A 184 5.82 2.28 12.62
CA LEU A 184 4.94 2.87 13.62
C LEU A 184 5.45 2.63 15.04
N ILE A 185 5.86 1.41 15.39
CA ILE A 185 6.47 1.10 16.69
C ILE A 185 7.73 1.96 16.90
N GLY A 186 8.59 2.08 15.89
CA GLY A 186 9.76 2.96 15.94
C GLY A 186 9.43 4.42 16.26
N SER A 187 8.34 4.94 15.71
CA SER A 187 7.83 6.29 16.01
C SER A 187 7.20 6.39 17.40
N LEU A 188 6.38 5.40 17.78
CA LEU A 188 5.68 5.37 19.07
C LEU A 188 6.63 5.23 20.25
N ARG A 189 7.78 4.57 20.09
CA ARG A 189 8.84 4.49 21.11
C ARG A 189 9.30 5.85 21.63
N LYS A 190 9.18 6.90 20.80
CA LYS A 190 9.60 8.26 21.18
C LYS A 190 8.50 9.04 21.90
N THR A 191 7.27 8.54 21.92
CA THR A 191 6.10 9.34 22.33
C THR A 191 5.17 8.63 23.30
N ARG A 192 4.83 7.35 23.07
CA ARG A 192 3.84 6.58 23.85
C ARG A 192 4.44 5.30 24.44
N LEU A 193 5.18 4.54 23.64
CA LEU A 193 5.84 3.30 24.07
C LEU A 193 7.21 3.58 24.76
N VAL A 194 7.26 4.53 25.70
CA VAL A 194 8.52 5.04 26.27
C VAL A 194 9.26 3.98 27.10
N ASN A 195 8.54 2.99 27.65
CA ASN A 195 9.08 1.97 28.55
C ASN A 195 9.24 0.58 27.91
N MET A 196 9.68 0.52 26.65
CA MET A 196 10.02 -0.78 26.03
C MET A 196 11.34 -1.33 26.59
N SER A 197 11.32 -2.56 27.11
CA SER A 197 12.53 -3.26 27.56
C SER A 197 13.44 -3.67 26.40
N GLU A 198 14.73 -3.81 26.67
CA GLU A 198 15.72 -4.25 25.67
C GLU A 198 15.37 -5.63 25.09
N GLU A 199 14.82 -6.52 25.90
CA GLU A 199 14.33 -7.82 25.48
C GLU A 199 13.16 -7.71 24.48
N GLN A 200 12.21 -6.81 24.75
CA GLN A 200 11.11 -6.54 23.81
C GLN A 200 11.63 -5.97 22.49
N LEU A 201 12.59 -5.05 22.54
CA LEU A 201 13.20 -4.46 21.34
C LEU A 201 13.90 -5.51 20.47
N LYS A 202 14.70 -6.39 21.09
CA LYS A 202 15.33 -7.52 20.41
C LYS A 202 14.30 -8.45 19.77
N LYS A 203 13.22 -8.80 20.49
CA LYS A 203 12.14 -9.64 19.96
C LYS A 203 11.42 -8.98 18.78
N ILE A 204 11.13 -7.68 18.86
CA ILE A 204 10.53 -6.90 17.76
C ILE A 204 11.45 -6.87 16.54
N GLU A 205 12.75 -6.70 16.74
CA GLU A 205 13.71 -6.68 15.63
C GLU A 205 13.81 -8.03 14.92
N VAL A 206 13.88 -9.13 15.67
CA VAL A 206 13.82 -10.49 15.11
C VAL A 206 12.51 -10.70 14.33
N LEU A 207 11.38 -10.26 14.89
CA LEU A 207 10.09 -10.34 14.22
C LEU A 207 10.05 -9.49 12.93
N ARG A 208 10.62 -8.29 12.95
CA ARG A 208 10.71 -7.39 11.78
C ARG A 208 11.45 -8.04 10.62
N LEU A 209 12.61 -8.64 10.89
CA LEU A 209 13.40 -9.34 9.88
C LEU A 209 12.65 -10.56 9.33
N LYS A 210 12.00 -11.32 10.21
CA LYS A 210 11.16 -12.46 9.79
C LYS A 210 10.00 -12.03 8.90
N MET A 211 9.27 -10.97 9.27
CA MET A 211 8.12 -10.50 8.48
C MET A 211 8.55 -9.88 7.16
N ARG A 212 9.68 -9.18 7.10
CA ARG A 212 10.27 -8.71 5.83
C ARG A 212 10.50 -9.87 4.85
N TYR A 213 11.08 -10.97 5.32
CA TYR A 213 11.30 -12.15 4.48
C TYR A 213 9.99 -12.79 3.99
N GLU A 214 8.94 -12.80 4.82
CA GLU A 214 7.62 -13.28 4.42
C GLU A 214 6.92 -12.33 3.42
N GLU A 215 7.10 -11.01 3.55
CA GLU A 215 6.66 -10.03 2.55
C GLU A 215 7.34 -10.29 1.19
N GLU A 216 8.66 -10.47 1.17
CA GLU A 216 9.42 -10.76 -0.05
C GLU A 216 8.98 -12.07 -0.71
N LYS A 217 8.53 -13.06 0.05
CA LYS A 217 7.93 -14.28 -0.52
C LYS A 217 6.61 -14.00 -1.23
N VAL A 218 5.74 -13.19 -0.62
CA VAL A 218 4.45 -12.81 -1.21
C VAL A 218 4.67 -11.99 -2.48
N GLU A 219 5.61 -11.04 -2.46
CA GLU A 219 5.96 -10.22 -3.62
C GLU A 219 6.47 -11.08 -4.78
N ARG A 220 7.34 -12.06 -4.51
CA ARG A 220 7.82 -13.00 -5.54
C ARG A 220 6.71 -13.90 -6.10
N GLU A 221 5.76 -14.33 -5.28
CA GLU A 221 4.63 -15.12 -5.80
C GLU A 221 3.70 -14.25 -6.65
N MET A 222 3.48 -12.99 -6.27
CA MET A 222 2.72 -12.05 -7.09
C MET A 222 3.39 -11.82 -8.46
N GLU A 223 4.71 -11.63 -8.48
CA GLU A 223 5.49 -11.50 -9.72
C GLU A 223 5.34 -12.74 -10.61
N ARG A 224 5.44 -13.94 -10.02
CA ARG A 224 5.20 -15.19 -10.76
C ARG A 224 3.81 -15.26 -11.38
N GLN A 225 2.78 -14.85 -10.64
CA GLN A 225 1.41 -14.80 -11.18
C GLN A 225 1.32 -13.81 -12.36
N GLN A 226 1.94 -12.64 -12.25
CA GLN A 226 1.96 -11.64 -13.33
C GLN A 226 2.68 -12.14 -14.58
N VAL A 227 3.83 -12.80 -14.44
CA VAL A 227 4.55 -13.40 -15.58
C VAL A 227 3.70 -14.48 -16.24
N ALA A 228 3.12 -15.39 -15.45
CA ALA A 228 2.26 -16.44 -15.98
C ALA A 228 1.02 -15.89 -16.73
N MET A 229 0.48 -14.75 -16.29
CA MET A 229 -0.60 -14.06 -16.98
C MET A 229 -0.14 -13.46 -18.32
N ALA A 230 1.04 -12.85 -18.36
CA ALA A 230 1.61 -12.28 -19.58
C ALA A 230 1.91 -13.36 -20.62
N ASP A 231 2.52 -14.47 -20.20
CA ASP A 231 2.84 -15.60 -21.08
C ASP A 231 1.57 -16.19 -21.73
N ARG A 232 0.48 -16.31 -20.96
CA ARG A 232 -0.80 -16.80 -21.50
C ARG A 232 -1.39 -15.88 -22.55
N ARG A 233 -1.37 -14.56 -22.30
CA ARG A 233 -1.79 -13.55 -23.29
C ARG A 233 -0.96 -13.66 -24.57
N MET A 234 0.36 -13.87 -24.45
CA MET A 234 1.22 -14.07 -25.61
C MET A 234 0.89 -15.35 -26.39
N VAL A 235 0.59 -16.45 -25.69
CA VAL A 235 0.16 -17.71 -26.33
C VAL A 235 -1.14 -17.53 -27.11
N GLU A 236 -2.12 -16.82 -26.55
CA GLU A 236 -3.38 -16.52 -27.24
C GLU A 236 -3.16 -15.65 -28.48
N LEU A 237 -2.36 -14.58 -28.36
CA LEU A 237 -1.99 -13.73 -29.49
C LEU A 237 -1.28 -14.52 -30.60
N ALA A 238 -0.34 -15.40 -30.24
CA ALA A 238 0.36 -16.26 -31.18
C ALA A 238 -0.57 -17.24 -31.90
N ARG A 239 -1.55 -17.81 -31.18
CA ARG A 239 -2.58 -18.68 -31.78
C ARG A 239 -3.46 -17.93 -32.75
N LEU A 240 -3.97 -16.76 -32.38
CA LEU A 240 -4.77 -15.89 -33.27
C LEU A 240 -3.96 -15.54 -34.53
N ALA A 241 -2.71 -15.09 -34.38
CA ALA A 241 -1.85 -14.74 -35.50
C ALA A 241 -1.56 -15.94 -36.43
N SER A 242 -1.33 -17.13 -35.87
CA SER A 242 -1.08 -18.35 -36.67
C SER A 242 -2.31 -18.81 -37.46
N ARG A 243 -3.52 -18.56 -36.95
CA ARG A 243 -4.78 -19.00 -37.56
C ARG A 243 -5.28 -18.03 -38.63
N VAL A 244 -5.08 -16.72 -38.43
CA VAL A 244 -5.26 -15.69 -39.48
C VAL A 244 -4.39 -16.02 -40.70
N ARG A 245 -3.17 -16.52 -40.48
CA ARG A 245 -2.27 -16.94 -41.56
C ARG A 245 -2.74 -18.20 -42.30
N ASN A 246 -3.52 -19.07 -41.64
CA ASN A 246 -3.91 -20.38 -42.17
C ASN A 246 -5.35 -20.42 -42.71
N GLY A 247 -6.09 -19.31 -42.72
CA GLY A 247 -7.44 -19.22 -43.31
C GLY A 247 -8.53 -20.07 -42.64
N GLY A 248 -8.29 -20.58 -41.42
CA GLY A 248 -9.23 -21.44 -40.70
C GLY A 248 -10.28 -20.65 -39.93
N GLU A 249 -11.55 -21.02 -40.09
CA GLU A 249 -12.70 -20.50 -39.34
C GLU A 249 -12.55 -20.86 -37.85
N VAL A 250 -12.72 -19.88 -36.96
CA VAL A 250 -12.57 -20.08 -35.52
C VAL A 250 -13.84 -20.71 -34.98
N VAL A 251 -13.76 -21.93 -34.44
CA VAL A 251 -14.82 -22.43 -33.56
C VAL A 251 -14.72 -21.64 -32.25
N GLU A 252 -15.50 -20.56 -32.12
CA GLU A 252 -15.50 -19.65 -30.96
C GLU A 252 -15.55 -20.41 -29.63
N VAL A 253 -16.30 -21.50 -29.59
CA VAL A 253 -16.54 -22.35 -28.40
C VAL A 253 -15.26 -22.97 -27.82
N GLU A 254 -14.29 -23.38 -28.66
CA GLU A 254 -13.03 -23.96 -28.14
C GLU A 254 -12.09 -22.90 -27.56
N VAL A 255 -12.09 -21.70 -28.13
CA VAL A 255 -11.29 -20.57 -27.64
C VAL A 255 -11.85 -20.07 -26.32
N GLU A 256 -13.17 -19.93 -26.22
CA GLU A 256 -13.88 -19.48 -25.02
C GLU A 256 -13.64 -20.44 -23.83
N GLY A 257 -13.69 -21.76 -24.05
CA GLY A 257 -13.39 -22.75 -23.01
C GLY A 257 -11.95 -22.73 -22.49
N LEU A 258 -10.96 -22.46 -23.37
CA LEU A 258 -9.55 -22.33 -22.97
C LEU A 258 -9.30 -21.02 -22.20
N VAL A 259 -9.94 -19.93 -22.61
CA VAL A 259 -9.88 -18.63 -21.92
C VAL A 259 -10.48 -18.74 -20.52
N ASP A 260 -11.62 -19.39 -20.37
CA ASP A 260 -12.27 -19.63 -19.07
C ASP A 260 -11.37 -20.46 -18.12
N MET A 261 -10.74 -21.52 -18.63
CA MET A 261 -9.76 -22.31 -17.86
C MET A 261 -8.54 -21.48 -17.45
N ALA A 262 -8.01 -20.65 -18.36
CA ALA A 262 -6.88 -19.77 -18.07
C ALA A 262 -7.25 -18.71 -17.02
N LEU A 263 -8.44 -18.12 -17.11
CA LEU A 263 -8.97 -17.16 -16.16
C LEU A 263 -9.13 -17.80 -14.77
N LYS A 264 -9.73 -18.99 -14.67
CA LYS A 264 -9.88 -19.73 -13.40
C LYS A 264 -8.55 -19.98 -12.70
N VAL A 265 -7.52 -20.40 -13.42
CA VAL A 265 -6.19 -20.63 -12.82
C VAL A 265 -5.55 -19.32 -12.36
N MET A 266 -5.73 -18.23 -13.10
CA MET A 266 -5.24 -16.91 -12.71
C MET A 266 -5.94 -16.39 -11.44
N LEU A 267 -7.27 -16.46 -11.39
CA LEU A 267 -8.06 -16.05 -10.22
C LEU A 267 -7.67 -16.85 -8.97
N SER A 268 -7.52 -18.18 -9.11
CA SER A 268 -7.03 -19.04 -8.02
C SER A 268 -5.62 -18.66 -7.57
N GLY A 269 -4.73 -18.29 -8.50
CA GLY A 269 -3.39 -17.78 -8.19
C GLY A 269 -3.43 -16.48 -7.37
N LEU A 270 -4.25 -15.51 -7.79
CA LEU A 270 -4.45 -14.25 -7.08
C LEU A 270 -5.07 -14.47 -5.69
N GLU A 271 -6.02 -15.39 -5.55
CA GLU A 271 -6.63 -15.74 -4.27
C GLU A 271 -5.57 -16.29 -3.29
N ARG A 272 -4.66 -17.15 -3.77
CA ARG A 272 -3.54 -17.65 -2.96
C ARG A 272 -2.59 -16.53 -2.52
N VAL A 273 -2.22 -15.63 -3.42
CA VAL A 273 -1.35 -14.47 -3.09
C VAL A 273 -2.04 -13.57 -2.06
N MET A 274 -3.32 -13.28 -2.25
CA MET A 274 -4.11 -12.47 -1.35
C MET A 274 -4.14 -13.05 0.06
N LYS A 275 -4.47 -14.36 0.18
CA LYS A 275 -4.49 -15.06 1.47
C LYS A 275 -3.10 -15.12 2.11
N ALA A 276 -2.05 -15.33 1.34
CA ALA A 276 -0.68 -15.31 1.84
C ALA A 276 -0.33 -13.93 2.44
N ALA A 277 -0.63 -12.85 1.73
CA ALA A 277 -0.44 -11.48 2.21
C ALA A 277 -1.21 -11.21 3.53
N ASP A 278 -2.49 -11.60 3.58
CA ASP A 278 -3.33 -11.46 4.77
C ASP A 278 -2.82 -12.30 5.94
N CYS A 279 -2.27 -13.49 5.68
CA CYS A 279 -1.61 -14.29 6.71
C CYS A 279 -0.37 -13.59 7.29
N VAL A 280 0.44 -12.92 6.46
CA VAL A 280 1.60 -12.14 6.96
C VAL A 280 1.11 -10.99 7.85
N ARG A 281 0.02 -10.29 7.47
CA ARG A 281 -0.60 -9.24 8.30
C ARG A 281 -1.02 -9.75 9.67
N LEU A 282 -1.77 -10.86 9.70
CA LEU A 282 -2.24 -11.48 10.94
C LEU A 282 -1.09 -11.99 11.80
N LYS A 283 -0.09 -12.65 11.20
CA LYS A 283 1.12 -13.09 11.91
C LYS A 283 1.91 -11.93 12.50
N THR A 284 2.00 -10.82 11.77
CA THR A 284 2.69 -9.60 12.23
C THR A 284 1.96 -8.99 13.41
N LEU A 285 0.65 -8.78 13.28
CA LEU A 285 -0.16 -8.20 14.35
C LEU A 285 -0.08 -9.06 15.61
N LYS A 286 -0.30 -10.38 15.48
CA LYS A 286 -0.18 -11.32 16.59
C LYS A 286 1.23 -11.29 17.20
N GLY A 287 2.27 -11.37 16.37
CA GLY A 287 3.64 -11.40 16.85
C GLY A 287 4.05 -10.13 17.61
N VAL A 288 3.55 -8.96 17.21
CA VAL A 288 3.76 -7.72 17.97
C VAL A 288 3.02 -7.77 19.30
N LEU A 289 1.74 -8.16 19.30
CA LEU A 289 0.93 -8.25 20.52
C LEU A 289 1.46 -9.28 21.52
N ASP A 290 2.08 -10.37 21.05
CA ASP A 290 2.72 -11.39 21.91
C ASP A 290 3.99 -10.85 22.63
N VAL A 291 4.57 -9.74 22.15
CA VAL A 291 5.80 -9.15 22.73
C VAL A 291 5.49 -7.98 23.65
N LEU A 292 4.44 -7.22 23.36
CA LEU A 292 4.06 -6.02 24.09
C LEU A 292 3.31 -6.36 25.41
N SER A 293 3.43 -5.49 26.41
CA SER A 293 2.58 -5.56 27.60
C SER A 293 1.13 -5.14 27.26
N PRO A 294 0.12 -5.47 28.09
CA PRO A 294 -1.27 -5.11 27.80
C PRO A 294 -1.50 -3.62 27.53
N LEU A 295 -0.85 -2.73 28.29
CA LEU A 295 -0.94 -1.28 28.05
C LEU A 295 -0.30 -0.87 26.72
N GLN A 296 0.90 -1.38 26.44
CA GLN A 296 1.59 -1.14 25.16
C GLN A 296 0.77 -1.64 23.97
N CYS A 297 0.07 -2.79 24.11
CA CYS A 297 -0.86 -3.30 23.12
C CYS A 297 -2.00 -2.30 22.86
N VAL A 298 -2.60 -1.74 23.90
CA VAL A 298 -3.67 -0.74 23.77
C VAL A 298 -3.18 0.51 23.03
N GLU A 299 -2.02 1.06 23.43
CA GLU A 299 -1.44 2.24 22.76
C GLU A 299 -1.07 1.97 21.30
N PHE A 300 -0.47 0.82 21.04
CA PHE A 300 -0.09 0.37 19.71
C PHE A 300 -1.31 0.18 18.79
N LEU A 301 -2.36 -0.48 19.29
CA LEU A 301 -3.60 -0.68 18.55
C LEU A 301 -4.32 0.64 18.31
N ALA A 302 -4.34 1.55 19.29
CA ALA A 302 -4.96 2.87 19.15
C ALA A 302 -4.31 3.66 17.99
N ALA A 303 -2.98 3.64 17.94
CA ALA A 303 -2.21 4.29 16.89
C ALA A 303 -2.41 3.60 15.52
N THR A 304 -2.43 2.28 15.48
CA THR A 304 -2.66 1.51 14.25
C THR A 304 -4.03 1.80 13.65
N CYS A 305 -5.09 1.77 14.48
CA CYS A 305 -6.44 2.11 14.06
C CYS A 305 -6.52 3.57 13.60
N MET A 306 -5.87 4.50 14.33
CA MET A 306 -5.82 5.91 13.95
C MET A 306 -5.22 6.12 12.56
N VAL A 307 -4.12 5.44 12.21
CA VAL A 307 -3.51 5.56 10.87
C VAL A 307 -4.50 5.14 9.79
N GLN A 308 -5.20 4.01 9.96
CA GLN A 308 -6.20 3.53 8.99
C GLN A 308 -7.37 4.51 8.84
N ILE A 309 -7.92 4.98 9.97
CA ILE A 309 -9.04 5.94 9.99
C ILE A 309 -8.64 7.27 9.31
N ARG A 310 -7.46 7.80 9.64
CA ARG A 310 -6.98 9.06 9.05
C ARG A 310 -6.71 8.95 7.56
N LEU A 311 -6.14 7.84 7.11
CA LEU A 311 -5.93 7.58 5.68
C LEU A 311 -7.26 7.63 4.91
N ARG A 312 -8.30 6.96 5.44
CA ARG A 312 -9.64 6.98 4.86
C ARG A 312 -10.28 8.37 4.86
N GLN A 313 -10.20 9.10 5.97
CA GLN A 313 -10.72 10.47 6.06
C GLN A 313 -10.05 11.41 5.05
N TRP A 314 -8.72 11.32 4.87
CA TRP A 314 -8.01 12.10 3.85
C TRP A 314 -8.37 11.67 2.44
N GLY A 315 -8.56 10.37 2.22
CA GLY A 315 -8.97 9.81 0.94
C GLY A 315 -10.34 10.34 0.48
N ARG A 316 -11.34 10.30 1.37
CA ARG A 316 -12.67 10.85 1.10
C ARG A 316 -12.64 12.35 0.81
N LYS A 317 -11.96 13.14 1.66
CA LYS A 317 -11.84 14.61 1.46
C LYS A 317 -11.29 14.99 0.09
N LYS A 318 -10.29 14.25 -0.41
CA LYS A 318 -9.73 14.50 -1.75
C LYS A 318 -10.70 14.12 -2.88
N CYS A 319 -11.47 13.05 -2.70
CA CYS A 319 -12.49 12.66 -3.69
C CYS A 319 -13.60 13.72 -3.78
N ASP A 320 -14.07 14.21 -2.63
CA ASP A 320 -15.10 15.25 -2.57
C ASP A 320 -14.61 16.57 -3.21
N GLN A 321 -13.37 16.98 -2.92
CA GLN A 321 -12.75 18.15 -3.55
C GLN A 321 -12.64 18.03 -5.08
N ASN A 322 -12.22 16.85 -5.57
CA ASN A 322 -12.11 16.62 -7.01
C ASN A 322 -13.50 16.57 -7.69
N ALA A 323 -14.53 16.09 -7.00
CA ALA A 323 -15.90 16.13 -7.53
C ALA A 323 -16.43 17.56 -7.65
N LEU A 324 -16.12 18.42 -6.67
CA LEU A 324 -16.51 19.84 -6.67
C LEU A 324 -15.77 20.67 -7.74
N LEU A 325 -14.55 20.28 -8.15
CA LEU A 325 -13.78 20.99 -9.18
C LEU A 325 -14.17 20.59 -10.61
N ASN A 326 -14.90 19.49 -10.79
CA ASN A 326 -15.33 18.98 -12.08
C ASN A 326 -16.80 19.30 -12.41
N HIS A 327 -17.45 20.12 -11.59
CA HIS A 327 -18.81 20.65 -11.77
C HIS A 327 -18.77 22.17 -11.88
#